data_AF-A0A7X9ACI7-F1
#
_entry.id   AF-A0A7X9ACI7-F1
#
_cell.length_a   1.000
_cell.length_b   1.000
_cell.length_c   1.000
_cell.angle_alpha   90.00
_cell.angle_beta   90.00
_cell.angle_gamma   90.00
#
_symmetry.space_group_name_H-M   'P 1'
#
loop_
_entity.id
_entity.type
_entity.pdbx_description
1 polymer ?
#
loop_
_entity_poly.entity_id
_entity_poly.type
_entity_poly.pdbx_seq_one_letter_code
_entity_poly.pdbx_strand_id
1 'polypeptide(L)' 'MAEHLAVLKENSSVPIAAGFGINDAKAAQRLSRIADGVIVGSAFIKILSGAGEFSQRLEAAREFIADLAKNVRRQS' A
#
# COMPACT_ATOMS: atom_id res chain seq x y z
N MET A 1 4.23 7.19 13.86
CA MET A 1 4.31 6.07 12.88
C MET A 1 5.68 6.00 12.21
N ALA A 2 6.14 7.05 11.53
CA ALA A 2 7.43 7.03 10.84
C ALA A 2 8.63 6.77 11.78
N GLU A 3 8.63 7.42 12.95
CA GLU A 3 9.68 7.25 13.97
C GLU A 3 9.73 5.82 14.54
N HIS A 4 8.57 5.20 14.80
CA HIS A 4 8.51 3.81 15.25
C HIS A 4 8.99 2.82 14.18
N LEU A 5 8.70 3.08 12.89
CA LEU A 5 9.18 2.25 11.79
C LEU A 5 10.71 2.30 11.68
N ALA A 6 11.32 3.49 11.86
CA ALA A 6 12.77 3.64 11.86
C ALA A 6 13.43 2.82 12.97
N VAL A 7 12.92 2.94 14.21
CA VAL A 7 13.42 2.17 15.36
C VAL A 7 13.28 0.67 15.12
N LEU A 8 12.13 0.20 14.62
CA LEU A 8 11.93 -1.21 14.31
C LEU A 8 12.90 -1.71 13.24
N LYS A 9 13.17 -0.90 12.21
CA LYS A 9 14.08 -1.26 11.13
C LYS A 9 15.53 -1.39 11.61
N GLU A 10 15.96 -0.53 12.53
CA GLU A 10 17.29 -0.61 13.15
C GLU A 10 17.47 -1.86 14.03
N ASN A 11 16.38 -2.40 14.58
CA ASN A 11 16.39 -3.50 15.54
C ASN A 11 15.85 -4.83 14.97
N SER A 12 15.54 -4.89 13.66
CA SER A 12 14.94 -6.06 13.02
C SER A 12 15.93 -6.75 12.07
N SER A 13 16.01 -8.07 12.17
CA SER A 13 16.74 -8.92 11.22
C SER A 13 15.89 -9.33 10.01
N VAL A 14 14.61 -8.96 9.97
CA VAL A 14 13.66 -9.28 8.90
C VAL A 14 13.09 -8.01 8.26
N PRO A 15 12.65 -8.07 6.98
CA PRO A 15 12.03 -6.93 6.30
C PRO A 15 10.79 -6.42 7.04
N ILE A 16 10.64 -5.10 7.14
CA ILE A 16 9.52 -4.44 7.80
C ILE A 16 8.56 -3.85 6.77
N ALA A 17 7.28 -4.19 6.85
CA ALA A 17 6.23 -3.65 5.99
C ALA A 17 5.25 -2.75 6.77
N ALA A 18 4.85 -1.63 6.17
CA ALA A 18 3.83 -0.73 6.74
C ALA A 18 2.43 -1.09 6.21
N GLY A 19 1.44 -1.27 7.08
CA GLY A 19 0.09 -1.73 6.67
C GLY A 19 -1.11 -0.88 7.09
N PHE A 20 -0.90 0.21 7.82
CA PHE A 20 -1.98 1.06 8.32
C PHE A 20 -2.10 2.37 7.53
N GLY A 21 -3.35 2.76 7.22
CA GLY A 21 -3.65 4.07 6.62
C GLY A 21 -3.28 4.22 5.15
N ILE A 22 -3.11 3.12 4.40
CA ILE A 22 -2.75 3.17 2.98
C ILE A 22 -4.00 3.11 2.12
N ASN A 23 -4.45 4.29 1.69
CA ASN A 23 -5.68 4.47 0.90
C ASN A 23 -5.44 5.03 -0.51
N ASP A 24 -4.22 5.49 -0.80
CA ASP A 24 -3.85 6.02 -2.11
C ASP A 24 -2.36 5.77 -2.43
N ALA A 25 -1.97 6.03 -3.69
CA ALA A 25 -0.60 5.87 -4.14
C ALA A 25 0.39 6.86 -3.50
N LYS A 26 -0.06 8.04 -3.06
CA LYS A 26 0.81 8.99 -2.35
C LYS A 26 1.18 8.45 -0.96
N ALA A 27 0.24 7.86 -0.24
CA ALA A 27 0.44 7.22 1.05
C ALA A 27 1.36 6.00 0.90
N ALA A 28 1.09 5.14 -0.09
CA ALA A 28 1.95 4.00 -0.40
C ALA A 28 3.39 4.44 -0.70
N GLN A 29 3.55 5.48 -1.52
CA GLN A 29 4.87 6.03 -1.86
C GLN A 29 5.60 6.63 -0.66
N ARG A 30 4.91 7.38 0.21
CA ARG A 30 5.55 7.94 1.41
C ARG A 30 6.04 6.85 2.36
N LEU A 31 5.25 5.78 2.53
CA LEU A 31 5.57 4.70 3.44
C LEU A 31 6.62 3.74 2.89
N SER A 32 6.65 3.52 1.56
CA SER A 32 7.69 2.71 0.93
C SER A 32 9.10 3.33 1.03
N ARG A 33 9.22 4.61 1.39
CA ARG A 33 10.52 5.25 1.67
C ARG A 33 11.12 4.85 3.01
N ILE A 34 10.28 4.42 3.94
CA ILE A 34 10.66 4.18 5.34
C ILE A 34 10.38 2.74 5.80
N ALA A 35 9.88 1.89 4.89
CA ALA A 35 9.60 0.48 5.10
C ALA A 35 10.04 -0.31 3.85
N ASP A 36 10.34 -1.59 4.02
CA ASP A 36 10.74 -2.49 2.93
C ASP A 36 9.54 -2.93 2.07
N GLY A 37 8.33 -2.67 2.54
CA GLY A 37 7.10 -2.93 1.81
C GLY A 37 5.89 -2.17 2.36
N VAL A 38 4.80 -2.20 1.60
CA VAL A 38 3.51 -1.64 1.99
C VAL A 38 2.40 -2.67 1.83
N ILE A 39 1.47 -2.70 2.78
CA ILE A 39 0.32 -3.61 2.80
C ILE A 39 -0.96 -2.79 2.66
N VAL A 40 -1.78 -3.14 1.67
CA VAL A 40 -3.05 -2.45 1.40
C VAL A 40 -4.20 -3.42 1.56
N GLY A 41 -4.96 -3.27 2.65
CA GLY A 41 -6.11 -4.11 2.96
C GLY A 41 -7.45 -3.39 2.71
N SER A 42 -7.83 -2.50 3.62
CA SER A 42 -9.16 -1.90 3.66
C SER A 42 -9.55 -1.14 2.39
N ALA A 43 -8.60 -0.43 1.76
CA ALA A 43 -8.85 0.28 0.52
C ALA A 43 -9.19 -0.65 -0.64
N PHE A 44 -8.48 -1.77 -0.76
CA PHE A 44 -8.73 -2.79 -1.78
C PHE A 44 -10.09 -3.46 -1.57
N ILE A 45 -10.38 -3.88 -0.33
CA ILE A 45 -11.67 -4.48 0.02
C ILE A 45 -12.82 -3.51 -0.28
N LYS A 46 -12.67 -2.22 0.06
CA LYS A 46 -13.69 -1.20 -0.19
C LYS A 46 -14.04 -1.06 -1.67
N ILE A 47 -13.06 -1.21 -2.57
CA ILE A 47 -13.29 -1.19 -4.02
C ILE A 47 -14.11 -2.42 -4.44
N LEU A 48 -13.71 -3.62 -4.02
CA LEU A 48 -14.39 -4.86 -4.41
C LEU A 48 -15.78 -5.04 -3.77
N SER A 49 -15.99 -4.50 -2.57
CA SER A 49 -17.26 -4.53 -1.85
C SER A 49 -18.20 -3.37 -2.20
N GLY A 50 -17.82 -2.50 -3.14
CA GLY A 50 -18.64 -1.39 -3.61
C GLY A 50 -19.91 -1.82 -4.35
N ALA A 51 -20.74 -0.85 -4.71
CA ALA A 51 -21.92 -1.07 -5.56
C ALA A 51 -21.55 -1.23 -7.05
N GLY A 52 -22.48 -1.73 -7.86
CA GLY A 52 -22.34 -1.88 -9.32
C GLY A 52 -22.04 -3.31 -9.77
N GLU A 53 -21.53 -3.45 -11.00
CA GLU A 53 -21.15 -4.75 -11.57
C GLU A 53 -19.78 -5.22 -11.06
N PHE A 54 -19.62 -6.53 -10.82
CA PHE A 54 -18.36 -7.07 -10.29
C PHE A 54 -17.19 -6.83 -11.24
N SER A 55 -17.42 -6.93 -12.55
CA SER A 55 -16.42 -6.64 -13.58
C SER A 55 -15.87 -5.23 -13.50
N GLN A 56 -16.74 -4.24 -13.26
CA GLN A 56 -16.32 -2.83 -13.11
C GLN A 56 -15.50 -2.62 -11.85
N ARG A 57 -15.87 -3.27 -10.73
CA ARG A 57 -15.10 -3.21 -9.48
C ARG A 57 -13.76 -3.91 -9.58
N LEU A 58 -13.70 -5.02 -10.31
CA LEU A 58 -12.45 -5.73 -10.56
C LEU A 58 -11.49 -4.87 -11.40
N GLU A 59 -12.01 -4.17 -12.41
CA GLU A 59 -11.21 -3.25 -13.21
C GLU A 59 -10.70 -2.06 -12.37
N ALA A 60 -11.57 -1.45 -11.56
CA ALA A 60 -11.15 -0.40 -10.63
C ALA A 60 -10.09 -0.88 -9.62
N ALA A 61 -10.20 -2.12 -9.14
CA ALA A 61 -9.20 -2.70 -8.24
C ALA A 61 -7.86 -2.95 -8.96
N ARG A 62 -7.90 -3.40 -10.21
CA ARG A 62 -6.72 -3.56 -11.07
C ARG A 62 -6.03 -2.21 -11.30
N GLU A 63 -6.77 -1.17 -11.66
CA GLU A 63 -6.23 0.18 -11.85
C GLU A 63 -5.60 0.72 -10.57
N PHE A 64 -6.28 0.55 -9.44
CA PHE A 64 -5.75 0.93 -8.13
C PHE A 64 -4.43 0.22 -7.81
N ILE A 65 -4.35 -1.11 -7.98
CA ILE A 65 -3.11 -1.86 -7.76
C ILE A 65 -2.00 -1.40 -8.72
N ALA A 66 -2.32 -1.15 -9.98
CA ALA A 66 -1.35 -0.68 -10.97
C ALA A 66 -0.76 0.69 -10.58
N ASP A 67 -1.60 1.61 -10.10
CA ASP A 67 -1.16 2.93 -9.62
C ASP A 67 -0.27 2.79 -8.38
N LEU A 68 -0.66 1.97 -7.39
CA LEU A 68 0.17 1.68 -6.23
C LEU A 68 1.55 1.12 -6.63
N ALA A 69 1.57 0.08 -7.47
CA ALA A 69 2.80 -0.58 -7.90
C ALA A 69 3.73 0.36 -8.67
N LYS A 70 3.18 1.20 -9.56
CA LYS A 70 3.95 2.20 -10.32
C LYS A 70 4.62 3.23 -9.41
N ASN A 71 3.92 3.69 -8.37
CA ASN A 71 4.42 4.72 -7.49
C ASN A 71 5.41 4.21 -6.43
N VAL A 72 5.34 2.91 -6.09
CA VAL A 72 6.30 2.22 -5.22
C VAL A 72 7.57 1.82 -5.99
N ARG A 73 7.45 1.23 -7.20
CA ARG A 73 8.60 0.77 -8.01
C ARG A 73 9.51 1.89 -8.53
N ARG A 74 8.97 3.09 -8.76
CA ARG A 74 9.75 4.26 -9.25
C ARG A 74 10.83 4.75 -8.28
N GLN A 75 11.01 4.10 -7.14
CA GLN A 75 12.00 4.47 -6.11
C GLN A 75 12.98 3.33 -5.76
N SER A 76 12.94 2.21 -6.49
CA SER A 76 13.92 1.12 -6.38
C SER A 76 15.04 1.26 -7.40
#